data_AF-A0A3N5CX87-F1
#
_entry.id   AF-A0A3N5CX87-F1
#
_cell.length_a   1.000
_cell.length_b   1.000
_cell.length_c   1.000
_cell.angle_alpha   90.00
_cell.angle_beta   90.00
_cell.angle_gamma   90.00
#
_symmetry.space_group_name_H-M   'P 1'
#
loop_
_entity.id
_entity.type
_entity.pdbx_description
1 polymer ?
#
loop_
_entity_poly.entity_id
_entity_poly.type
_entity_poly.pdbx_seq_one_letter_code
_entity_poly.pdbx_strand_id
1 'polypeptide(L)'
;MTDHTNPFDDIFALSMEGWRLWAAAGTVVWLRSMRLAQGGRLAEREAHRMVSEKVEANATLGLALLPGMIAMAGPAELVSQAMAHYARPVEANRRRLGKGRR
;
A
#
# COMPACT_ATOMS: atom_id res chain seq x y z
N MET A 1 25.21 -3.17 16.00
CA MET A 1 24.49 -2.87 17.25
C MET A 1 23.88 -1.51 17.02
N THR A 2 22.58 -1.46 16.80
CA THR A 2 21.86 -0.29 16.27
C THR A 2 22.18 0.97 17.07
N ASP A 3 22.74 1.93 16.35
CA ASP A 3 22.90 3.31 16.79
C ASP A 3 21.57 3.80 17.37
N HIS A 4 21.65 4.56 18.45
CA HIS A 4 20.49 5.07 19.16
C HIS A 4 19.90 6.22 18.33
N THR A 5 19.30 5.88 17.18
CA THR A 5 18.55 6.81 16.36
C THR A 5 17.50 7.43 17.29
N ASN A 6 17.52 8.76 17.35
CA ASN A 6 16.61 9.50 18.19
C ASN A 6 15.16 9.03 17.91
N PRO A 7 14.35 8.71 18.93
CA PRO A 7 12.95 8.31 18.73
C PRO A 7 12.16 9.28 17.84
N PHE A 8 12.54 10.55 17.82
CA PHE A 8 11.96 11.57 16.94
C PHE A 8 12.31 11.36 15.46
N ASP A 9 13.50 10.86 15.13
CA ASP A 9 13.91 10.58 13.74
C ASP A 9 13.13 9.40 13.17
N ASP A 10 12.89 8.37 13.99
CA ASP A 10 12.13 7.18 13.61
C ASP A 10 10.65 7.52 13.34
N ILE A 11 10.02 8.29 14.23
CA ILE A 11 8.65 8.77 14.03
C ILE A 11 8.54 9.64 12.78
N PHE A 12 9.51 10.53 12.55
CA PHE A 12 9.50 11.39 11.36
C PHE A 12 9.63 10.56 10.08
N ALA A 13 10.56 9.61 10.03
CA ALA A 13 10.77 8.73 8.89
C ALA A 13 9.51 7.89 8.59
N LEU A 14 8.92 7.28 9.61
CA LEU A 14 7.69 6.49 9.50
C LEU A 14 6.50 7.36 9.03
N SER A 15 6.39 8.58 9.55
CA SER A 15 5.36 9.54 9.14
C SER A 15 5.52 9.93 7.67
N MET A 16 6.74 10.18 7.22
CA MET A 16 7.04 10.49 5.82
C MET A 16 6.78 9.30 4.90
N GLU A 17 7.04 8.06 5.34
CA GLU A 17 6.66 6.85 4.62
C GLU A 17 5.13 6.77 4.48
N GLY A 18 4.40 7.07 5.55
CA GLY A 18 2.94 7.04 5.56
C GLY A 18 2.33 8.10 4.66
N TRP A 19 2.89 9.30 4.67
CA TRP A 19 2.49 10.37 3.77
C TRP A 19 2.68 9.99 2.30
N ARG A 20 3.84 9.40 1.95
CA ARG A 20 4.11 8.93 0.58
C ARG A 20 3.12 7.85 0.15
N LEU A 21 2.86 6.88 1.03
CA LEU A 21 1.88 5.82 0.77
C LEU A 21 0.48 6.40 0.57
N TRP A 22 0.06 7.33 1.43
CA TRP A 22 -1.22 8.01 1.33
C TRP A 22 -1.38 8.77 0.01
N ALA A 23 -0.37 9.55 -0.40
CA ALA A 23 -0.40 10.28 -1.67
C ALA A 23 -0.47 9.34 -2.89
N ALA A 24 0.27 8.23 -2.86
CA ALA A 24 0.22 7.21 -3.91
C ALA A 24 -1.16 6.54 -3.97
N ALA A 25 -1.76 6.22 -2.82
CA ALA A 25 -3.09 5.65 -2.73
C ALA A 25 -4.16 6.61 -3.27
N GLY A 26 -4.08 7.91 -2.93
CA GLY A 26 -4.98 8.93 -3.46
C GLY A 26 -4.93 9.02 -4.99
N THR A 27 -3.73 8.93 -5.57
CA THR A 27 -3.54 8.89 -7.04
C THR A 27 -4.22 7.64 -7.65
N VAL A 28 -4.07 6.47 -7.02
CA VAL A 28 -4.71 5.23 -7.48
C VAL A 28 -6.23 5.34 -7.44
N VAL A 29 -6.79 5.90 -6.36
CA VAL A 29 -8.24 6.13 -6.22
C VAL A 29 -8.73 7.05 -7.34
N TRP A 30 -8.05 8.17 -7.57
CA TRP A 30 -8.39 9.10 -8.66
C TRP A 30 -8.42 8.43 -10.04
N LEU A 31 -7.34 7.72 -10.40
CA LEU A 31 -7.24 7.05 -11.70
C LEU A 31 -8.29 5.94 -11.88
N ARG A 32 -8.66 5.26 -10.80
CA ARG A 32 -9.74 4.26 -10.79
C ARG A 32 -11.09 4.90 -10.99
N SER A 33 -11.37 6.01 -10.31
CA SER A 33 -12.60 6.78 -10.52
C SER A 33 -12.73 7.21 -11.98
N MET A 34 -11.65 7.66 -12.62
CA MET A 34 -11.63 7.96 -14.06
C MET A 34 -11.91 6.74 -14.95
N ARG A 35 -11.36 5.56 -14.62
CA ARG A 35 -11.65 4.32 -15.37
C ARG A 35 -13.08 3.84 -15.19
N LEU A 36 -13.63 3.95 -13.98
CA LEU A 36 -15.01 3.57 -13.68
C LEU A 36 -16.00 4.52 -14.37
N ALA A 37 -15.70 5.83 -14.40
CA ALA A 37 -16.53 6.84 -15.06
C ALA A 37 -16.67 6.62 -16.58
N GLN A 38 -15.71 5.94 -17.22
CA GLN A 38 -15.80 5.56 -18.64
C GLN A 38 -16.87 4.49 -18.91
N GLY A 39 -17.29 3.74 -17.88
CA GLY A 39 -18.29 2.68 -18.00
C GLY A 39 -17.87 1.49 -18.87
N GLY A 40 -18.86 0.67 -19.22
CA GLY A 40 -18.72 -0.51 -20.06
C GLY A 40 -17.81 -1.61 -19.48
N ARG A 41 -17.37 -2.53 -20.36
CA ARG A 41 -16.59 -3.71 -19.96
C ARG A 41 -15.25 -3.38 -19.31
N LEU A 42 -14.67 -2.22 -19.58
CA LEU A 42 -13.42 -1.80 -18.96
C LEU A 42 -13.63 -1.41 -17.49
N ALA A 43 -14.69 -0.64 -17.21
CA ALA A 43 -15.06 -0.29 -15.85
C ALA A 43 -15.40 -1.53 -15.01
N GLU A 44 -16.17 -2.46 -15.56
CA GLU A 44 -16.53 -3.72 -14.89
C GLU A 44 -15.27 -4.54 -14.50
N ARG A 45 -14.35 -4.73 -15.44
CA ARG A 45 -13.08 -5.43 -15.15
C ARG A 45 -12.24 -4.72 -14.09
N GLU A 46 -12.20 -3.39 -14.10
CA GLU A 46 -11.48 -2.63 -13.06
C GLU A 46 -12.17 -2.77 -11.70
N ALA A 47 -13.51 -2.74 -11.65
CA ALA A 47 -14.28 -2.92 -10.41
C ALA A 47 -14.03 -4.31 -9.79
N HIS A 48 -14.10 -5.39 -10.58
CA HIS A 48 -13.79 -6.74 -10.11
C HIS A 48 -12.36 -6.83 -9.58
N ARG A 49 -11.38 -6.31 -10.33
CA ARG A 49 -9.98 -6.28 -9.92
C ARG A 49 -9.79 -5.52 -8.60
N MET A 50 -10.45 -4.37 -8.45
CA MET A 50 -10.40 -3.55 -7.23
C MET A 50 -10.88 -4.31 -6.00
N VAL A 51 -11.86 -5.22 -6.12
CA VAL A 51 -12.35 -6.03 -5.01
C VAL A 51 -11.38 -7.16 -4.72
N SER A 52 -10.95 -7.91 -5.75
CA SER A 52 -10.00 -9.01 -5.61
C SER A 52 -8.71 -8.57 -4.91
N GLU A 53 -8.16 -7.42 -5.31
CA GLU A 53 -6.94 -6.89 -4.69
C GLU A 53 -7.13 -6.50 -3.22
N LYS A 54 -8.30 -5.99 -2.82
CA LYS A 54 -8.58 -5.66 -1.40
C LYS A 54 -8.67 -6.93 -0.55
N VAL A 55 -9.32 -7.97 -1.08
CA VAL A 55 -9.44 -9.27 -0.42
C VAL A 55 -8.06 -9.90 -0.26
N GLU A 56 -7.27 -9.92 -1.32
CA GLU A 56 -5.90 -10.46 -1.31
C GLU A 56 -5.01 -9.72 -0.31
N ALA A 57 -5.01 -8.39 -0.32
CA ALA A 57 -4.17 -7.59 0.58
C ALA A 57 -4.53 -7.83 2.06
N ASN A 58 -5.81 -7.91 2.41
CA ASN A 58 -6.23 -8.17 3.78
C ASN A 58 -5.97 -9.62 4.21
N ALA A 59 -6.18 -10.59 3.31
CA ALA A 59 -5.90 -12.00 3.58
C ALA A 59 -4.41 -12.27 3.83
N THR A 60 -3.54 -11.50 3.17
CA THR A 60 -2.09 -11.69 3.23
C THR A 60 -1.39 -10.82 4.28
N LEU A 61 -2.07 -9.82 4.87
CA LEU A 61 -1.47 -8.92 5.86
C LEU A 61 -0.97 -9.68 7.09
N GLY A 62 -1.77 -10.59 7.65
CA GLY A 62 -1.38 -11.36 8.83
C GLY A 62 -0.12 -12.21 8.57
N LEU A 63 -0.01 -12.78 7.37
CA LEU A 63 1.18 -13.50 6.94
C LEU A 63 2.39 -12.58 6.73
N ALA A 64 2.17 -11.37 6.21
CA ALA A 64 3.23 -10.38 6.02
C ALA A 64 3.80 -9.86 7.34
N LEU A 65 2.99 -9.79 8.40
CA LEU A 65 3.41 -9.37 9.74
C LEU A 65 4.01 -10.51 10.57
N LEU A 66 3.72 -11.77 10.24
CA LEU A 66 4.13 -12.94 11.01
C LEU A 66 5.65 -12.99 11.31
N PRO A 67 6.57 -12.67 10.37
CA PRO A 67 8.00 -12.65 10.67
C PRO A 67 8.38 -11.64 11.77
N GLY A 68 7.83 -10.43 11.72
CA GLY A 68 8.05 -9.41 12.76
C GLY A 68 7.47 -9.83 14.10
N MET A 69 6.30 -10.48 14.09
CA MET A 69 5.70 -11.02 15.31
C MET A 69 6.54 -12.15 15.90
N ILE A 70 7.05 -13.09 15.10
CA ILE A 70 7.93 -14.17 15.59
C ILE A 70 9.23 -13.59 16.17
N ALA A 71 9.76 -12.53 15.55
CA ALA A 71 10.97 -11.85 16.00
C ALA A 71 10.75 -10.91 17.21
N MET A 72 9.53 -10.82 17.76
CA MET A 72 9.17 -9.89 18.83
C MET A 72 9.54 -8.43 18.48
N ALA A 73 9.32 -8.05 17.23
CA ALA A 73 9.63 -6.71 16.73
C ALA A 73 8.85 -5.62 17.48
N GLY A 74 9.46 -4.45 17.61
CA GLY A 74 8.82 -3.29 18.23
C GLY A 74 7.64 -2.75 17.41
N PRO A 75 6.76 -1.93 18.02
CA PRO A 75 5.58 -1.40 17.34
C PRO A 75 5.89 -0.62 16.05
N ALA A 76 6.95 0.20 16.03
CA ALA A 76 7.34 0.98 14.85
C ALA A 76 7.72 0.08 13.66
N GLU A 77 8.46 -0.99 13.93
CA GLU A 77 8.87 -1.99 12.93
C GLU A 77 7.65 -2.73 12.34
N LEU A 78 6.70 -3.13 13.20
CA LEU A 78 5.46 -3.78 12.75
C LEU A 78 4.60 -2.85 11.89
N VAL A 79 4.53 -1.57 12.24
CA VAL A 79 3.83 -0.55 11.45
C VAL A 79 4.52 -0.35 10.11
N SER A 80 5.86 -0.24 10.08
CA SER A 80 6.62 -0.14 8.82
C SER A 80 6.38 -1.37 7.93
N GLN A 81 6.38 -2.58 8.50
CA GLN A 81 6.07 -3.82 7.76
C GLN A 81 4.64 -3.81 7.18
N ALA A 82 3.65 -3.36 7.96
CA ALA A 82 2.28 -3.20 7.48
C ALA A 82 2.21 -2.20 6.32
N MET A 83 2.93 -1.08 6.43
CA MET A 83 2.97 -0.06 5.39
C MET A 83 3.65 -0.57 4.12
N ALA A 84 4.77 -1.29 4.25
CA ALA A 84 5.45 -1.92 3.13
C ALA A 84 4.56 -2.95 2.41
N HIS A 85 3.76 -3.71 3.16
CA HIS A 85 2.78 -4.65 2.61
C HIS A 85 1.76 -3.95 1.70
N TYR A 86 1.25 -2.79 2.10
CA TYR A 86 0.31 -2.00 1.28
C TYR A 86 0.99 -1.16 0.19
N ALA A 87 2.23 -0.69 0.41
CA ALA A 87 2.94 0.16 -0.53
C ALA A 87 3.24 -0.55 -1.86
N ARG A 88 3.62 -1.83 -1.80
CA ARG A 88 3.90 -2.65 -2.99
C ARG A 88 2.70 -2.70 -3.97
N PRO A 89 1.49 -3.14 -3.57
CA PRO A 89 0.34 -3.18 -4.46
C PRO A 89 -0.17 -1.79 -4.85
N VAL A 90 -0.08 -0.78 -3.98
CA VAL A 90 -0.45 0.61 -4.33
C VAL A 90 0.43 1.14 -5.46
N GLU A 91 1.74 0.95 -5.37
CA GLU A 91 2.68 1.42 -6.39
C GLU A 91 2.54 0.65 -7.71
N ALA A 92 2.34 -0.68 -7.62
CA ALA A 92 2.03 -1.49 -8.80
C ALA A 92 0.76 -1.00 -9.51
N ASN A 93 -0.27 -0.66 -8.74
CA ASN A 93 -1.51 -0.08 -9.27
C ASN A 93 -1.28 1.29 -9.89
N ARG A 94 -0.59 2.19 -9.20
CA ARG A 94 -0.28 3.55 -9.70
C ARG A 94 0.42 3.47 -11.05
N ARG A 95 1.42 2.61 -11.18
CA ARG A 95 2.14 2.37 -12.44
C ARG A 95 1.24 1.79 -13.53
N ARG A 96 0.38 0.82 -13.22
CA ARG A 96 -0.56 0.21 -14.18
C ARG A 96 -1.64 1.18 -14.65
N LEU A 97 -2.11 2.04 -13.74
CA LEU A 97 -3.13 3.03 -14.00
C LEU A 97 -2.56 4.22 -14.79
N GLY A 98 -1.35 4.66 -14.46
CA GLY A 98 -0.66 5.77 -15.10
C GLY A 98 -0.10 5.45 -16.49
N LYS A 99 0.11 4.17 -16.82
CA LYS A 99 0.33 3.74 -18.21
C LYS A 99 -1.01 3.84 -18.96
N GLY A 100 -1.22 4.98 -19.64
CA GLY A 100 -2.23 5.12 -20.67
C GLY A 100 -2.12 3.96 -21.69
N ARG A 101 -3.28 3.49 -22.14
CA ARG A 101 -3.52 2.15 -22.69
C ARG A 101 -2.57 1.74 -23.84
N ARG A 102 -2.17 0.45 -23.85
CA ARG A 102 -2.12 -0.40 -25.05
C ARG A 102 -3.50 -1.02 -25.23
#